data_AF-G9KN76-F1
#
_entry.id   AF-G9KN76-F1
#
_cell.length_a   1.000
_cell.length_b   1.000
_cell.length_c   1.000
_cell.angle_alpha   90.00
_cell.angle_beta   90.00
_cell.angle_gamma   90.00
#
_symmetry.space_group_name_H-M   'P 1'
#
loop_
_entity.id
_entity.type
_entity.pdbx_description
1 polymer ?
#
loop_
_entity_poly.entity_id
_entity_poly.type
_entity_poly.pdbx_seq_one_letter_code
_entity_poly.pdbx_strand_id
1 'polypeptide(L)'
;RAPEKLRKLSEINKLLAHRPWLITKEHIQALLKTGEHSWSLAELIQALVLLTHCHSLASFVFGCGILPEGDSEGSPAPQAPSPPSEQSSPPSRDPLNSSGGFEAARDVEALMERMRQLQESLLRDEGASQEEMESRFELEKSESLLVTPSADILEPSPHPDMLCFVEDPTFGYEDFTRRGAEAPPTFRAQDYTWEDHG
;
A
#
# COMPACT_ATOMS: atom_id res chain seq x y z
N ARG A 1 9.04 28.00 -3.43
CA ARG A 1 9.60 26.89 -2.61
C ARG A 1 8.88 26.87 -1.28
N ALA A 2 8.52 25.69 -0.77
CA ALA A 2 7.79 25.55 0.49
C ALA A 2 8.63 26.02 1.72
N PRO A 3 7.98 26.43 2.83
CA PRO A 3 8.65 26.73 4.09
C PRO A 3 9.59 25.61 4.56
N GLU A 4 10.68 25.97 5.23
CA GLU A 4 11.66 25.00 5.73
C GLU A 4 11.02 23.94 6.65
N LYS A 5 10.07 24.34 7.50
CA LYS A 5 9.30 23.43 8.37
C LYS A 5 8.69 22.27 7.57
N LEU A 6 8.07 22.55 6.42
CA LEU A 6 7.46 21.52 5.56
C LEU A 6 8.50 20.68 4.83
N ARG A 7 9.59 21.28 4.35
CA ARG A 7 10.66 20.52 3.68
C ARG A 7 11.30 19.48 4.58
N LYS A 8 11.41 19.74 5.90
CA LYS A 8 11.91 18.75 6.87
C LYS A 8 11.07 17.47 6.94
N LEU A 9 9.79 17.48 6.54
CA LEU A 9 8.96 16.28 6.49
C LEU A 9 9.31 15.35 5.33
N SER A 10 10.08 15.80 4.34
CA SER A 10 10.38 15.03 3.13
C SER A 10 11.03 13.68 3.44
N GLU A 11 11.98 13.64 4.39
CA GLU A 11 12.67 12.39 4.73
C GLU A 11 11.71 11.36 5.35
N ILE A 12 10.91 11.77 6.35
CA ILE A 12 9.95 10.85 6.98
C ILE A 12 8.82 10.47 6.02
N ASN A 13 8.42 11.38 5.13
CA ASN A 13 7.43 11.11 4.09
C ASN A 13 7.87 9.97 3.17
N LYS A 14 9.10 10.06 2.64
CA LYS A 14 9.72 9.05 1.79
C LYS A 14 9.81 7.69 2.49
N LEU A 15 10.23 7.67 3.76
CA LEU A 15 10.30 6.44 4.55
C LEU A 15 8.91 5.84 4.80
N LEU A 16 7.92 6.64 5.20
CA LEU A 16 6.54 6.19 5.41
C LEU A 16 5.92 5.59 4.13
N ALA A 17 6.21 6.17 2.97
CA ALA A 17 5.65 5.72 1.70
C ALA A 17 6.20 4.37 1.24
N HIS A 18 7.49 4.09 1.50
CA HIS A 18 8.20 3.01 0.82
C HIS A 18 8.87 2.00 1.76
N ARG A 19 9.40 2.44 2.91
CA ARG A 19 10.18 1.59 3.84
C ARG A 19 9.99 2.05 5.29
N PRO A 20 8.77 1.92 5.85
CA PRO A 20 8.44 2.49 7.15
C PRO A 20 9.26 1.89 8.31
N TRP A 21 9.77 0.66 8.16
CA TRP A 21 10.64 -0.01 9.14
C TRP A 21 12.01 0.67 9.34
N LEU A 22 12.41 1.57 8.45
CA LEU A 22 13.67 2.33 8.58
C LEU A 22 13.51 3.61 9.42
N ILE A 23 12.30 3.93 9.87
CA ILE A 23 12.06 5.11 10.72
C ILE A 23 12.69 4.85 12.09
N THR A 24 13.54 5.78 12.51
CA THR A 24 14.25 5.75 13.80
C THR A 24 13.93 7.00 14.63
N LYS A 25 14.25 6.95 15.93
CA LYS A 25 14.07 8.09 16.85
C LYS A 25 14.81 9.35 16.40
N GLU A 26 15.92 9.21 15.67
CA GLU A 26 16.70 10.33 15.15
C GLU A 26 15.90 11.15 14.13
N HIS A 27 15.07 10.50 13.31
CA HIS A 27 14.16 11.17 12.37
C HIS A 27 13.13 12.03 13.11
N ILE A 28 12.55 11.48 14.18
CA ILE A 28 11.59 12.21 15.04
C ILE A 28 12.29 13.36 15.77
N GLN A 29 13.47 13.12 16.33
CA GLN A 29 14.26 14.13 17.03
C GLN A 29 14.64 15.29 16.09
N ALA A 30 14.96 15.03 14.83
CA ALA A 30 15.28 16.06 13.85
C ALA A 30 14.10 17.01 13.59
N LEU A 31 12.86 16.52 13.65
CA LEU A 31 11.64 17.30 13.46
C LEU A 31 11.26 18.11 14.72
N LEU A 32 11.46 17.52 15.90
CA LEU A 32 11.14 18.13 17.19
C LEU A 32 12.24 19.06 17.73
N LYS A 33 13.43 19.07 17.11
CA LYS A 33 14.57 19.88 17.56
C LYS A 33 14.19 21.36 17.63
N THR A 34 14.37 21.96 18.82
CA THR A 34 14.01 23.35 19.09
C THR A 34 14.75 24.31 18.14
N GLY A 35 13.99 25.15 17.45
CA GLY A 35 14.49 26.15 16.50
C GLY A 35 13.34 26.95 15.89
N GLU A 36 13.66 27.89 15.00
CA GLU A 36 12.69 28.82 14.38
C GLU A 36 11.57 28.13 13.58
N HIS A 37 11.80 26.87 13.18
CA HIS A 37 10.90 26.08 12.34
C HIS A 37 10.69 24.65 12.88
N SER A 38 10.61 24.51 14.21
CA SER A 38 10.38 23.21 14.86
C SER A 38 8.93 22.74 14.73
N TRP A 39 8.75 21.42 14.67
CA TRP A 39 7.45 20.78 14.84
C TRP A 39 7.16 20.58 16.33
N SER A 40 5.93 20.88 16.75
CA SER A 40 5.41 20.34 18.00
C SER A 40 4.99 18.87 17.79
N LEU A 41 4.89 18.11 18.88
CA LEU A 41 4.44 16.72 18.81
C LEU A 41 3.03 16.62 18.19
N ALA A 42 2.11 17.50 18.58
CA ALA A 42 0.75 17.50 18.06
C ALA A 42 0.69 17.74 16.54
N GLU A 43 1.43 18.75 16.05
CA GLU A 43 1.51 19.02 14.61
C GLU A 43 2.18 17.87 13.86
N LEU A 44 3.22 17.25 14.44
CA LEU A 44 3.91 16.14 13.82
C LEU A 44 2.99 14.93 13.68
N ILE A 45 2.29 14.54 14.75
CA ILE A 45 1.32 13.43 14.69
C ILE A 45 0.25 13.70 13.63
N GLN A 46 -0.30 14.91 13.57
CA GLN A 46 -1.27 15.27 12.54
C GLN A 46 -0.68 15.17 11.12
N ALA A 47 0.56 15.62 10.92
CA ALA A 47 1.25 15.48 9.65
C ALA A 47 1.46 14.02 9.27
N LEU A 48 1.90 13.17 10.21
CA LEU A 48 2.08 11.73 9.96
C LEU A 48 0.77 11.07 9.53
N VAL A 49 -0.34 11.37 10.23
CA VAL A 49 -1.67 10.87 9.86
C VAL A 49 -2.05 11.28 8.44
N LEU A 50 -1.82 12.55 8.07
CA LEU A 50 -2.09 13.05 6.72
C LEU A 50 -1.25 12.33 5.66
N LEU A 51 0.05 12.15 5.91
CA LEU A 51 0.95 11.46 4.99
C LEU A 51 0.50 10.01 4.78
N THR A 52 0.32 9.24 5.87
CA THR A 52 -0.12 7.84 5.77
C THR A 52 -1.50 7.70 5.14
N HIS A 53 -2.42 8.65 5.41
CA HIS A 53 -3.73 8.67 4.79
C HIS A 53 -3.62 8.86 3.27
N CYS A 54 -2.88 9.87 2.81
CA CYS A 54 -2.67 10.11 1.39
C CYS A 54 -1.94 8.94 0.70
N HIS A 55 -0.99 8.28 1.35
CA HIS A 55 -0.34 7.08 0.81
C HIS A 55 -1.35 5.94 0.60
N SER A 56 -2.17 5.65 1.62
CA SER A 56 -3.22 4.63 1.51
C SER A 56 -4.25 4.97 0.41
N LEU A 57 -4.58 6.25 0.26
CA LEU A 57 -5.51 6.73 -0.75
C LEU A 57 -4.90 6.65 -2.16
N ALA A 58 -3.59 6.88 -2.33
CA ALA A 58 -2.92 6.66 -3.61
C ALA A 58 -3.01 5.20 -4.04
N SER A 59 -2.75 4.25 -3.14
CA SER A 59 -2.95 2.82 -3.42
C SER A 59 -4.39 2.48 -3.80
N PHE A 60 -5.37 3.10 -3.14
CA PHE A 60 -6.78 2.95 -3.49
C PHE A 60 -7.11 3.51 -4.87
N VAL A 61 -6.65 4.72 -5.19
CA VAL A 61 -6.86 5.39 -6.48
C VAL A 61 -6.31 4.54 -7.63
N PHE A 62 -5.08 4.05 -7.50
CA PHE A 62 -4.48 3.18 -8.52
C PHE A 62 -5.12 1.79 -8.55
N GLY A 63 -5.33 1.17 -7.40
CA GLY A 63 -5.89 -0.17 -7.27
C GLY A 63 -7.36 -0.26 -7.70
N CYS A 64 -8.10 0.84 -7.65
CA CYS A 64 -9.46 0.94 -8.18
C CYS A 64 -9.52 1.61 -9.55
N GLY A 65 -8.39 2.06 -10.13
CA GLY A 65 -8.37 2.79 -11.39
C GLY A 65 -9.28 4.02 -11.42
N ILE A 66 -9.29 4.80 -10.33
CA ILE A 66 -10.11 6.02 -10.20
C ILE A 66 -9.60 7.06 -11.20
N LEU A 67 -10.51 7.59 -12.00
CA LEU A 67 -10.18 8.60 -13.00
C LEU A 67 -10.17 10.01 -12.39
N PRO A 68 -9.24 10.88 -12.82
CA PRO A 68 -9.34 12.31 -12.52
C PRO A 68 -10.66 12.87 -13.08
N GLU A 69 -11.29 13.78 -12.34
CA GLU A 69 -12.42 14.53 -12.88
C GLU A 69 -11.92 15.37 -14.07
N GLY A 70 -12.44 15.11 -15.27
CA GLY A 70 -12.11 15.92 -16.44
C GLY A 70 -12.68 17.33 -16.32
N ASP A 71 -11.94 18.34 -16.78
CA ASP A 71 -12.40 19.73 -16.81
C ASP A 71 -13.72 19.85 -17.61
N SER A 72 -14.84 19.99 -16.90
CA SER A 72 -16.14 20.29 -17.50
C SER A 72 -16.29 21.80 -17.74
N GLU A 73 -15.32 22.43 -18.40
CA GLU A 73 -15.45 23.82 -18.88
C GLU A 73 -15.52 23.81 -20.41
N GLY A 74 -16.75 23.70 -20.96
CA GLY A 74 -17.01 24.17 -22.33
C GLY A 74 -17.79 23.28 -23.30
N SER A 75 -18.45 22.19 -22.88
CA SER A 75 -19.28 21.38 -23.79
C SER A 75 -20.79 21.69 -23.66
N PRO A 76 -21.49 22.14 -24.71
CA PRO A 76 -22.92 22.48 -24.67
C PRO A 76 -23.87 21.27 -24.83
N ALA A 77 -23.39 20.03 -24.68
CA ALA A 77 -24.20 18.83 -24.81
C ALA A 77 -24.20 18.03 -23.48
N PRO A 78 -25.35 17.44 -23.07
CA PRO A 78 -25.40 16.54 -21.93
C PRO A 78 -24.59 15.28 -22.28
N GLN A 79 -23.32 15.24 -21.86
CA GLN A 79 -22.52 14.03 -21.95
C GLN A 79 -23.04 13.02 -20.92
N ALA A 80 -23.18 11.76 -21.34
CA ALA A 80 -23.46 10.67 -20.41
C ALA A 80 -22.36 10.65 -19.33
N PRO A 81 -22.70 10.41 -18.04
CA PRO A 81 -21.69 10.38 -16.99
C PRO A 81 -20.66 9.31 -17.31
N SER A 82 -19.40 9.73 -17.48
CA SER A 82 -18.27 8.81 -17.59
C SER A 82 -18.22 7.91 -16.35
N PRO A 83 -17.83 6.64 -16.48
CA PRO A 83 -17.68 5.79 -15.30
C PRO A 83 -16.60 6.37 -14.38
N PRO A 84 -16.79 6.34 -13.04
CA PRO A 84 -15.84 6.91 -12.08
C PRO A 84 -14.53 6.10 -11.97
N SER A 85 -14.46 4.93 -12.59
CA SER A 85 -13.33 4.00 -12.56
C SER A 85 -13.23 3.25 -13.88
N GLU A 86 -12.01 3.05 -14.38
CA GLU A 86 -11.75 2.23 -15.58
C GLU A 86 -11.84 0.72 -15.31
N GLN A 87 -11.72 0.31 -14.04
CA GLN A 87 -11.66 -1.09 -13.62
C GLN A 87 -12.98 -1.59 -13.04
N SER A 88 -13.78 -0.68 -12.46
CA SER A 88 -15.05 -1.01 -11.80
C SER A 88 -16.23 -0.56 -12.66
N SER A 89 -16.83 -1.50 -13.39
CA SER A 89 -18.14 -1.29 -14.02
C SER A 89 -19.26 -1.84 -13.15
N PRO A 90 -20.41 -1.17 -13.01
CA PRO A 90 -21.61 -1.80 -12.47
C PRO A 90 -22.00 -3.00 -13.36
N PRO A 91 -22.49 -4.11 -12.78
CA PRO A 91 -22.69 -5.35 -13.53
C PRO A 91 -23.68 -5.16 -14.70
N SER A 92 -23.16 -5.25 -15.92
CA SER A 92 -23.97 -5.33 -17.15
C SER A 92 -24.70 -6.67 -17.19
N ARG A 93 -26.03 -6.63 -17.39
CA ARG A 93 -26.93 -7.80 -17.43
C ARG A 93 -26.84 -8.57 -18.76
N ASP A 94 -25.66 -8.90 -19.26
CA ASP A 94 -25.52 -9.73 -20.46
C ASP A 94 -24.90 -11.10 -20.12
N PRO A 95 -25.69 -12.19 -20.09
CA PRO A 95 -25.23 -13.50 -19.59
C PRO A 95 -24.45 -14.33 -20.62
N LEU A 96 -24.08 -13.79 -21.78
CA LEU A 96 -23.67 -14.61 -22.92
C LEU A 96 -22.19 -14.44 -23.31
N ASN A 97 -21.27 -14.63 -22.35
CA ASN A 97 -19.86 -14.92 -22.68
C ASN A 97 -19.10 -15.61 -21.51
N SER A 98 -19.61 -16.75 -21.02
CA SER A 98 -19.04 -17.46 -19.86
C SER A 98 -18.27 -18.72 -20.27
N SER A 99 -17.03 -18.56 -20.76
CA SER A 99 -16.02 -19.63 -20.66
C SER A 99 -15.13 -19.43 -19.42
N GLY A 100 -14.72 -18.19 -19.11
CA GLY A 100 -13.90 -17.85 -17.93
C GLY A 100 -14.67 -17.85 -16.59
N GLY A 101 -16.00 -17.75 -16.61
CA GLY A 101 -16.83 -17.75 -15.40
C GLY A 101 -16.87 -19.09 -14.67
N PHE A 102 -16.65 -20.20 -15.38
CA PHE A 102 -16.66 -21.54 -14.79
C PHE A 102 -15.36 -21.84 -14.03
N GLU A 103 -14.20 -21.40 -14.52
CA GLU A 103 -12.92 -21.55 -13.81
C GLU A 103 -12.88 -20.66 -12.57
N ALA A 104 -13.27 -19.38 -12.69
CA ALA A 104 -13.35 -18.48 -11.54
C ALA A 104 -14.30 -18.99 -10.44
N ALA A 105 -15.44 -19.58 -10.81
CA ALA A 105 -16.36 -20.18 -9.85
C ALA A 105 -15.75 -21.39 -9.11
N ARG A 106 -14.95 -22.21 -9.81
CA ARG A 106 -14.24 -23.36 -9.21
C ARG A 106 -13.10 -22.93 -8.30
N ASP A 107 -12.38 -21.86 -8.65
CA ASP A 107 -11.32 -21.31 -7.81
C ASP A 107 -11.88 -20.74 -6.50
N VAL A 108 -13.04 -20.08 -6.57
CA VAL A 108 -13.78 -19.61 -5.39
C VAL A 108 -14.22 -20.77 -4.52
N GLU A 109 -14.75 -21.86 -5.11
CA GLU A 109 -15.11 -23.07 -4.35
C GLU A 109 -13.90 -23.71 -3.67
N ALA A 110 -12.76 -23.82 -4.36
CA ALA A 110 -11.51 -24.32 -3.79
C ALA A 110 -10.96 -23.41 -2.67
N LEU A 111 -11.17 -22.09 -2.76
CA LEU A 111 -10.85 -21.15 -1.68
C LEU A 111 -11.74 -21.40 -0.46
N MET A 112 -13.05 -21.51 -0.65
CA MET A 112 -14.01 -21.76 0.45
C MET A 112 -13.70 -23.08 1.17
N GLU A 113 -13.36 -24.12 0.42
CA GLU A 113 -12.99 -25.41 0.99
C GLU A 113 -11.72 -25.29 1.86
N ARG A 114 -10.68 -24.59 1.37
CA ARG A 114 -9.46 -24.33 2.16
C ARG A 114 -9.75 -23.50 3.42
N MET A 115 -10.60 -22.49 3.33
CA MET A 115 -11.00 -21.69 4.50
C MET A 115 -11.68 -22.54 5.56
N ARG A 116 -12.56 -23.47 5.15
CA ARG A 116 -13.21 -24.41 6.08
C ARG A 116 -12.19 -25.31 6.78
N GLN A 117 -11.23 -25.87 6.04
CA GLN A 117 -10.19 -26.73 6.59
C GLN A 117 -9.33 -26.00 7.64
N LEU A 118 -8.97 -24.73 7.40
CA LEU A 118 -8.23 -23.91 8.37
C LEU A 118 -9.06 -23.64 9.64
N GLN A 119 -10.36 -23.44 9.52
CA GLN A 119 -11.24 -23.27 10.68
C GLN A 119 -11.33 -24.55 11.51
N GLU A 120 -11.43 -25.71 10.86
CA GLU A 120 -11.49 -27.01 11.54
C GLU A 120 -10.18 -27.36 12.27
N SER A 121 -9.01 -27.05 11.69
CA SER A 121 -7.72 -27.30 12.35
C SER A 121 -7.50 -26.42 13.58
N LEU A 122 -7.92 -25.14 13.52
CA LEU A 122 -7.89 -24.22 14.66
C LEU A 122 -8.76 -24.73 15.82
N LEU A 123 -9.91 -25.34 15.52
CA LEU A 123 -10.80 -25.93 16.54
C LEU A 123 -10.23 -27.20 17.17
N ARG A 124 -9.36 -27.93 16.45
CA ARG A 124 -8.70 -29.16 16.93
C ARG A 124 -7.39 -28.92 17.67
N ASP A 125 -6.93 -27.66 17.77
CA ASP A 125 -5.62 -27.28 18.33
C ASP A 125 -4.45 -28.00 17.63
N GLU A 126 -4.65 -28.38 16.37
CA GLU A 126 -3.62 -28.99 15.50
C GLU A 126 -2.78 -27.87 14.84
N GLY A 127 -2.24 -26.97 15.67
CA GLY A 127 -1.41 -25.84 15.24
C GLY A 127 0.01 -26.26 14.84
N ALA A 128 0.62 -25.49 13.93
CA ALA A 128 2.05 -25.58 13.67
C ALA A 128 2.86 -25.22 14.93
N SER A 129 4.03 -25.83 15.09
CA SER A 129 4.93 -25.46 16.19
C SER A 129 5.43 -24.02 16.06
N GLN A 130 5.89 -23.42 17.16
CA GLN A 130 6.44 -22.05 17.12
C GLN A 130 7.63 -21.93 16.13
N GLU A 131 8.55 -22.89 16.17
CA GLU A 131 9.71 -22.92 15.26
C GLU A 131 9.29 -23.04 13.79
N GLU A 132 8.27 -23.85 13.52
CA GLU A 132 7.70 -23.97 12.18
C GLU A 132 7.01 -22.67 11.73
N MET A 133 6.30 -21.99 12.63
CA MET A 133 5.64 -20.71 12.34
C MET A 133 6.66 -19.61 12.02
N GLU A 134 7.75 -19.52 12.79
CA GLU A 134 8.87 -18.61 12.54
C GLU A 134 9.53 -18.91 11.19
N SER A 135 9.78 -20.18 10.88
CA SER A 135 10.35 -20.59 9.59
C SER A 135 9.43 -20.26 8.41
N ARG A 136 8.12 -20.44 8.55
CA ARG A 136 7.13 -20.10 7.51
C ARG A 136 7.07 -18.59 7.28
N PHE A 137 7.16 -17.80 8.34
CA PHE A 137 7.20 -16.33 8.24
C PHE A 137 8.42 -15.85 7.45
N GLU A 138 9.62 -16.36 7.77
CA GLU A 138 10.85 -16.00 7.03
C GLU A 138 10.80 -16.47 5.57
N LEU A 139 10.21 -17.64 5.32
CA LEU A 139 9.99 -18.14 3.96
C LEU A 139 9.08 -17.19 3.18
N GLU A 140 7.88 -16.88 3.69
CA GLU A 140 6.91 -15.98 3.04
C GLU A 140 7.48 -14.59 2.84
N LYS A 141 8.23 -14.06 3.81
CA LYS A 141 8.93 -12.76 3.69
C LYS A 141 9.91 -12.76 2.53
N SER A 142 10.54 -13.89 2.21
CA SER A 142 11.49 -14.02 1.10
C SER A 142 10.85 -14.55 -0.20
N GLU A 143 9.64 -15.06 -0.13
CA GLU A 143 8.94 -15.67 -1.25
C GLU A 143 8.31 -14.58 -2.12
N SER A 144 8.44 -14.76 -3.43
CA SER A 144 8.02 -13.77 -4.40
C SER A 144 6.51 -13.72 -4.51
N LEU A 145 5.89 -12.52 -4.38
CA LEU A 145 4.53 -12.28 -4.85
C LEU A 145 4.47 -12.77 -6.30
N LEU A 146 3.83 -13.92 -6.50
CA LEU A 146 3.38 -14.42 -7.80
C LEU A 146 2.22 -13.59 -8.35
N VAL A 147 2.15 -12.29 -8.02
CA VAL A 147 1.51 -11.33 -8.89
C VAL A 147 2.50 -11.20 -10.03
N THR A 148 2.32 -12.00 -11.07
CA THR A 148 2.97 -11.74 -12.35
C THR A 148 2.78 -10.24 -12.60
N PRO A 149 3.84 -9.42 -12.66
CA PRO A 149 3.66 -8.12 -13.24
C PRO A 149 3.12 -8.45 -14.63
N SER A 150 1.88 -8.05 -14.92
CA SER A 150 1.45 -8.00 -16.31
C SER A 150 2.61 -7.32 -17.03
N ALA A 151 3.15 -7.95 -18.07
CA ALA A 151 4.39 -7.50 -18.73
C ALA A 151 4.34 -6.03 -19.24
N ASP A 152 3.18 -5.38 -19.08
CA ASP A 152 2.85 -4.01 -19.41
C ASP A 152 2.87 -3.01 -18.22
N ILE A 153 3.17 -3.43 -16.97
CA ILE A 153 3.45 -2.46 -15.90
C ILE A 153 4.87 -1.94 -16.10
N LEU A 154 5.04 -1.03 -17.07
CA LEU A 154 6.10 -0.04 -17.00
C LEU A 154 6.04 0.55 -15.58
N GLU A 155 7.12 0.40 -14.79
CA GLU A 155 7.33 1.21 -13.58
C GLU A 155 6.97 2.66 -13.95
N PRO A 156 5.82 3.19 -13.50
CA PRO A 156 5.38 4.48 -13.96
C PRO A 156 6.39 5.47 -13.41
N SER A 157 7.21 6.05 -14.28
CA SER A 157 8.06 7.15 -13.85
C SER A 157 7.14 8.27 -13.38
N PRO A 158 7.38 8.85 -12.19
CA PRO A 158 6.52 9.89 -11.68
C PRO A 158 6.43 11.03 -12.71
N HIS A 159 5.22 11.55 -12.92
CA HIS A 159 4.99 12.60 -13.91
C HIS A 159 5.95 13.78 -13.63
N PRO A 160 6.59 14.39 -14.65
CA PRO A 160 7.61 15.43 -14.45
C PRO A 160 7.18 16.57 -13.53
N ASP A 161 5.88 16.91 -13.54
CA ASP A 161 5.30 17.97 -12.72
C ASP A 161 5.28 17.63 -11.22
N MET A 162 5.25 16.35 -10.86
CA MET A 162 5.24 15.90 -9.46
C MET A 162 6.64 15.85 -8.85
N LEU A 163 7.69 15.74 -9.68
CA LEU A 163 9.08 15.63 -9.23
C LEU A 163 9.54 16.83 -8.38
N CYS A 164 8.90 17.99 -8.53
CA CYS A 164 9.23 19.18 -7.76
C CYS A 164 8.75 19.15 -6.30
N PHE A 165 7.95 18.15 -5.90
CA PHE A 165 7.41 17.98 -4.55
C PHE A 165 8.08 16.88 -3.74
N VAL A 166 8.97 16.09 -4.35
CA VAL A 166 9.62 14.92 -3.72
C VAL A 166 11.14 15.08 -3.71
N GLU A 167 11.78 14.59 -2.64
CA GLU A 167 13.23 14.38 -2.62
C GLU A 167 13.52 12.91 -2.88
N ASP A 168 14.57 12.64 -3.67
CA ASP A 168 14.94 11.29 -4.12
C ASP A 168 13.77 10.52 -4.79
N PRO A 169 13.34 10.93 -6.00
CA PRO A 169 12.22 10.30 -6.71
C PRO A 169 12.45 8.83 -7.08
N THR A 170 13.70 8.38 -6.99
CA THR A 170 14.10 6.99 -7.27
C THR A 170 14.00 6.09 -6.04
N PHE A 171 13.77 6.65 -4.85
CA PHE A 171 13.55 5.86 -3.65
C PHE A 171 12.19 5.16 -3.75
N GLY A 172 12.23 3.84 -3.93
CA GLY A 172 11.05 3.01 -4.06
C GLY A 172 10.89 2.00 -2.94
N TYR A 173 9.72 1.37 -2.94
CA TYR A 173 9.47 0.18 -2.14
C TYR A 173 10.55 -0.86 -2.43
N GLU A 174 11.13 -1.40 -1.36
CA GLU A 174 12.05 -2.52 -1.50
C GLU A 174 11.22 -3.79 -1.57
N ASP A 175 11.14 -4.30 -2.78
CA ASP A 175 10.38 -5.50 -3.08
C ASP A 175 11.02 -6.71 -2.41
N PHE A 176 10.33 -7.28 -1.42
CA PHE A 176 10.74 -8.46 -0.66
C PHE A 176 10.96 -9.70 -1.53
N THR A 177 10.53 -9.61 -2.78
CA THR A 177 10.54 -10.69 -3.75
C THR A 177 11.77 -10.68 -4.65
N ARG A 178 12.58 -9.62 -4.62
CA ARG A 178 13.80 -9.51 -5.45
C ARG A 178 14.91 -10.39 -4.88
N ARG A 179 15.23 -11.47 -5.61
CA ARG A 179 16.32 -12.40 -5.29
C ARG A 179 17.64 -11.61 -5.12
N GLY A 180 18.13 -11.53 -3.88
CA GLY A 180 19.38 -10.84 -3.52
C GLY A 180 19.23 -9.47 -2.85
N ALA A 181 18.02 -8.96 -2.64
CA ALA A 181 17.76 -7.79 -1.79
C ALA A 181 17.67 -8.20 -0.31
N GLU A 182 18.10 -7.31 0.59
CA GLU A 182 18.00 -7.54 2.04
C GLU A 182 16.53 -7.47 2.46
N ALA A 183 15.97 -8.60 2.93
CA ALA A 183 14.63 -8.63 3.47
C ALA A 183 14.55 -7.72 4.71
N PRO A 184 13.43 -7.03 4.96
CA PRO A 184 13.31 -6.12 6.09
C PRO A 184 13.54 -6.89 7.40
N PRO A 185 14.01 -6.18 8.44
CA PRO A 185 14.17 -6.78 9.75
C PRO A 185 12.82 -7.27 10.26
N THR A 186 12.80 -8.50 10.78
CA THR A 186 11.59 -9.08 11.37
C THR A 186 11.23 -8.34 12.64
N PHE A 187 10.03 -7.79 12.68
CA PHE A 187 9.49 -7.07 13.83
C PHE A 187 8.36 -7.85 14.46
N ARG A 188 8.43 -8.09 15.77
CA ARG A 188 7.40 -8.81 16.51
C ARG A 188 6.23 -7.87 16.81
N ALA A 189 5.06 -8.18 16.27
CA ALA A 189 3.88 -7.32 16.40
C ALA A 189 3.48 -7.02 17.87
N GLN A 190 3.70 -7.96 18.79
CA GLN A 190 3.37 -7.77 20.21
C GLN A 190 4.26 -6.75 20.92
N ASP A 191 5.39 -6.35 20.32
CA ASP A 191 6.28 -5.36 20.91
C ASP A 191 5.74 -3.92 20.73
N TYR A 192 4.84 -3.69 19.76
CA TYR A 192 4.17 -2.39 19.54
C TYR A 192 2.86 -2.55 18.74
N THR A 193 1.78 -2.90 19.43
CA THR A 193 0.43 -3.07 18.85
C THR A 193 -0.33 -1.76 18.74
N TRP A 194 -1.25 -1.67 17.77
CA TRP A 194 -2.20 -0.55 17.69
C TRP A 194 -3.10 -0.46 18.93
N GLU A 195 -3.55 -1.59 19.46
CA GLU A 195 -4.49 -1.64 20.58
C GLU A 195 -3.89 -1.15 21.89
N ASP A 196 -2.61 -1.43 22.16
CA ASP A 196 -1.97 -1.13 23.45
C ASP A 196 -1.06 0.11 23.41
N HIS A 197 -0.46 0.44 22.26
CA HIS A 197 0.59 1.46 22.15
C HIS A 197 0.33 2.56 21.12
N GLY A 198 -0.52 2.29 20.13
CA GLY A 198 -0.78 3.12 18.94
C GLY A 198 -1.48 4.44 19.20
#